data_AF-A0A8W8M2L4-F1
#
_entry.id   AF-A0A8W8M2L4-F1
#
_cell.length_a   1.000
_cell.length_b   1.000
_cell.length_c   1.000
_cell.angle_alpha   90.00
_cell.angle_beta   90.00
_cell.angle_gamma   90.00
#
_symmetry.space_group_name_H-M   'P 1'
#
loop_
_entity.id
_entity.type
_entity.pdbx_description
1 polymer ?
#
loop_
_entity_poly.entity_id
_entity_poly.type
_entity_poly.pdbx_seq_one_letter_code
_entity_poly.pdbx_strand_id
1 'polypeptide(L)'
;AIYGTRPWSHQNDTVSKDVWYTKKKSATGYTVYAILLQWPKAGTLTLGAPQTTTATVVSLLGYQGNFNWSKGPIGGIEIKFPLIGWNMMPCKWAWVLKLDGISN
;
A
#
# COMPACT_ATOMS: atom_id res chain seq x y z
N ALA A 1 -6.01 -6.11 -7.44
CA ALA A 1 -4.54 -6.18 -7.26
C ALA A 1 -3.83 -6.84 -8.44
N ILE A 2 -4.43 -7.84 -9.11
CA ILE A 2 -3.81 -8.53 -10.26
C ILE A 2 -4.70 -8.40 -11.52
N TYR A 3 -5.86 -9.06 -11.53
CA TYR A 3 -6.77 -9.02 -12.68
C TYR A 3 -7.26 -7.61 -13.00
N GLY A 4 -7.22 -7.25 -14.29
CA GLY A 4 -7.67 -5.95 -14.79
C GLY A 4 -6.85 -4.76 -14.29
N THR A 5 -5.68 -5.01 -13.70
CA THR A 5 -4.69 -3.98 -13.34
C THR A 5 -3.64 -3.84 -14.44
N ARG A 6 -2.84 -2.77 -14.39
CA ARG A 6 -1.68 -2.55 -15.25
C ARG A 6 -0.45 -2.30 -14.38
N PRO A 7 0.77 -2.50 -14.90
CA PRO A 7 1.98 -2.04 -14.22
C PRO A 7 1.85 -0.55 -13.87
N TRP A 8 2.27 -0.19 -12.65
CA TRP A 8 2.39 1.21 -12.26
C TRP A 8 3.73 1.77 -12.73
N SER A 9 3.85 3.10 -12.69
CA SER A 9 5.03 3.86 -13.15
C SER A 9 6.30 3.38 -12.43
N HIS A 10 6.17 3.00 -11.15
CA HIS A 10 7.17 2.28 -10.37
C HIS A 10 6.66 0.86 -10.12
N GLN A 11 7.37 -0.18 -10.56
CA GLN A 11 6.91 -1.57 -10.39
C GLN A 11 7.32 -2.18 -9.06
N ASN A 12 8.43 -1.72 -8.48
CA ASN A 12 8.97 -2.16 -7.20
C ASN A 12 9.26 -0.93 -6.33
N ASP A 13 9.11 -1.05 -5.02
CA ASP A 13 9.37 0.07 -4.12
C ASP A 13 10.88 0.30 -3.92
N THR A 14 11.26 1.57 -3.87
CA THR A 14 12.66 1.97 -3.73
C THR A 14 13.22 1.74 -2.32
N VAL A 15 12.35 1.68 -1.31
CA VAL A 15 12.73 1.47 0.10
C VAL A 15 12.40 0.04 0.52
N SER A 16 11.16 -0.40 0.31
CA SER A 16 10.68 -1.73 0.66
C SER A 16 10.80 -2.71 -0.51
N LYS A 17 11.97 -3.33 -0.68
CA LYS A 17 12.32 -4.19 -1.83
C LYS A 17 11.34 -5.34 -2.10
N ASP A 18 10.63 -5.82 -1.09
CA ASP A 18 9.64 -6.89 -1.20
C ASP A 18 8.22 -6.39 -1.52
N VAL A 19 8.08 -5.12 -1.91
CA VAL A 19 6.81 -4.50 -2.29
C VAL A 19 6.76 -4.23 -3.79
N TRP A 20 5.72 -4.77 -4.42
CA TRP A 20 5.45 -4.62 -5.84
C TRP A 20 4.17 -3.86 -6.09
N TYR A 21 4.10 -3.11 -7.19
CA TYR A 21 2.95 -2.26 -7.48
C TYR A 21 2.22 -2.63 -8.76
N THR A 22 0.90 -2.53 -8.68
CA THR A 22 0.03 -2.45 -9.85
C THR A 22 -0.91 -1.26 -9.70
N LYS A 23 -1.50 -0.79 -10.79
CA LYS A 23 -2.53 0.26 -10.77
C LYS A 23 -3.79 -0.15 -11.50
N LYS A 24 -4.91 0.45 -11.10
CA LYS A 24 -6.18 0.37 -11.82
C LYS A 24 -6.81 1.76 -11.90
N LYS A 25 -7.49 2.05 -13.00
CA LYS A 25 -8.28 3.27 -13.13
C LYS A 25 -9.44 3.24 -12.12
N SER A 26 -9.66 4.35 -11.43
CA SER A 26 -10.76 4.57 -10.49
C SER A 26 -11.55 5.82 -10.90
N ALA A 27 -12.67 6.09 -10.22
CA ALA A 27 -13.49 7.28 -10.50
C ALA A 27 -12.72 8.60 -10.27
N THR A 28 -11.72 8.58 -9.39
CA THR A 28 -10.93 9.75 -8.98
C THR A 28 -9.51 9.75 -9.54
N GLY A 29 -9.23 8.90 -10.54
CA GLY A 29 -7.90 8.80 -11.18
C GLY A 29 -7.40 7.36 -11.20
N TYR A 30 -6.41 7.07 -10.36
CA TYR A 30 -5.84 5.73 -10.23
C TYR A 30 -5.85 5.26 -8.77
N THR A 31 -6.12 3.98 -8.59
CA THR A 31 -5.85 3.24 -7.35
C THR A 31 -4.55 2.48 -7.57
N VAL A 32 -3.58 2.67 -6.67
CA VAL A 32 -2.34 1.91 -6.63
C VAL A 32 -2.49 0.78 -5.62
N TYR A 33 -2.07 -0.42 -6.00
CA TYR A 33 -2.05 -1.58 -5.13
C TYR A 33 -0.60 -1.92 -4.79
N ALA A 34 -0.24 -1.84 -3.52
CA ALA A 34 1.06 -2.26 -3.02
C ALA A 34 0.94 -3.71 -2.53
N ILE A 35 1.66 -4.62 -3.16
CA ILE A 35 1.68 -6.06 -2.89
C ILE A 35 2.93 -6.35 -2.05
N LEU A 36 2.72 -6.62 -0.77
CA LEU A 36 3.75 -6.93 0.20
C LEU A 36 3.97 -8.43 0.22
N LEU A 37 5.17 -8.90 -0.12
CA LEU A 37 5.53 -10.32 -0.03
C LEU A 37 5.97 -10.73 1.38
N GLN A 38 6.26 -9.75 2.24
CA GLN A 38 6.62 -9.95 3.64
C GLN A 38 5.84 -8.96 4.50
N TRP A 39 5.30 -9.44 5.62
CA TRP A 39 4.60 -8.57 6.57
C TRP A 39 5.62 -7.76 7.39
N PRO A 40 5.41 -6.44 7.58
CA PRO A 40 6.33 -5.60 8.34
C PRO A 40 6.38 -6.00 9.81
N LYS A 41 7.58 -6.34 10.31
CA LYS A 41 7.80 -6.76 11.71
C LYS A 41 7.71 -5.61 12.71
N ALA A 42 8.05 -4.39 12.29
CA ALA A 42 8.13 -3.22 13.16
C ALA A 42 6.78 -2.50 13.38
N GLY A 43 5.67 -3.03 12.82
CA GLY A 43 4.36 -2.37 12.87
C GLY A 43 4.27 -1.11 11.98
N THR A 44 5.33 -0.77 11.25
CA THR A 44 5.35 0.30 10.27
C THR A 44 5.92 -0.19 8.94
N LEU A 45 5.43 0.38 7.83
CA LEU A 45 5.96 0.15 6.49
C LEU A 45 6.24 1.48 5.82
N THR A 46 7.45 1.63 5.30
CA THR A 46 7.85 2.81 4.55
C THR A 46 7.91 2.47 3.07
N LEU A 47 7.15 3.20 2.27
CA LEU A 47 7.12 3.09 0.82
C LEU A 47 7.67 4.37 0.22
N GLY A 48 8.72 4.26 -0.59
CA GLY A 48 9.41 5.42 -1.17
C GLY A 48 8.76 5.96 -2.45
N ALA A 49 8.05 5.12 -3.21
CA ALA A 49 7.50 5.50 -4.51
C ALA A 49 6.19 6.32 -4.46
N PRO A 50 5.20 6.02 -3.58
CA PRO A 50 3.90 6.72 -3.59
C PRO A 50 3.97 8.17 -3.11
N GLN A 51 3.47 9.09 -3.93
CA GLN A 51 3.31 10.49 -3.53
C GLN A 51 1.91 10.73 -2.99
N THR A 52 1.81 10.97 -1.68
CA THR A 52 0.54 11.15 -0.98
C THR A 52 0.00 12.57 -1.12
N THR A 53 -1.31 12.68 -1.34
CA THR A 53 -2.10 13.91 -1.23
C THR A 53 -2.94 13.92 0.06
N THR A 54 -3.64 15.02 0.32
CA THR A 54 -4.62 15.11 1.42
C THR A 54 -5.82 14.18 1.25
N ALA A 55 -6.09 13.70 0.04
CA ALA A 55 -7.14 12.74 -0.26
C ALA A 55 -6.67 11.27 -0.14
N THR A 56 -5.43 11.03 0.30
CA THR A 56 -4.87 9.68 0.33
C THR A 56 -5.54 8.82 1.38
N VAL A 57 -6.04 7.67 0.95
CA VAL A 57 -6.62 6.65 1.84
C VAL A 57 -5.88 5.34 1.64
N VAL A 58 -5.48 4.73 2.75
CA VAL A 58 -4.76 3.45 2.79
C VAL A 58 -5.66 2.41 3.46
N SER A 59 -5.87 1.28 2.80
CA SER A 59 -6.62 0.14 3.34
C SER A 59 -5.96 -1.20 2.97
N LEU A 60 -6.25 -2.27 3.71
CA LEU A 60 -5.80 -3.64 3.37
C LEU A 60 -6.95 -4.41 2.71
N LEU A 61 -6.70 -5.02 1.56
CA LEU A 61 -7.70 -5.87 0.92
C LEU A 61 -8.04 -7.06 1.82
N GLY A 62 -9.34 -7.25 2.08
CA GLY A 62 -9.84 -8.31 2.97
C GLY A 62 -9.87 -7.93 4.45
N TYR A 63 -9.45 -6.73 4.82
CA TYR A 63 -9.54 -6.21 6.19
C TYR A 63 -10.50 -5.02 6.24
N GLN A 64 -11.37 -4.98 7.25
CA GLN A 64 -12.27 -3.86 7.47
C GLN A 64 -11.56 -2.75 8.25
N GLY A 65 -11.17 -1.70 7.54
CA GLY A 65 -10.60 -0.50 8.14
C GLY A 65 -9.55 0.18 7.27
N ASN A 66 -9.25 1.43 7.65
CA ASN A 66 -8.20 2.22 7.04
C ASN A 66 -6.99 2.27 7.97
N PHE A 67 -5.80 2.41 7.40
CA PHE A 67 -4.58 2.60 8.17
C PHE A 67 -4.20 4.07 8.27
N ASN A 68 -3.67 4.43 9.42
CA ASN A 68 -3.04 5.71 9.62
C ASN A 68 -1.71 5.75 8.87
N TRP A 69 -1.41 6.90 8.29
CA TRP A 69 -0.18 7.11 7.54
C TRP A 69 0.33 8.53 7.75
N SER A 70 1.63 8.71 7.53
CA SER A 70 2.33 9.99 7.51
C SER A 70 3.20 10.08 6.27
N LYS A 71 3.56 11.30 5.86
CA LYS A 71 4.57 11.47 4.82
C LYS A 71 5.90 10.90 5.30
N GLY A 72 6.58 10.15 4.43
CA GLY A 72 7.90 9.62 4.73
C GLY A 72 8.95 10.75 4.87
N PRO A 73 10.02 10.53 5.64
CA PRO A 73 11.03 11.57 5.93
C PRO A 73 11.81 12.04 4.69
N ILE A 74 11.90 11.23 3.63
CA ILE A 74 12.62 11.53 2.39
C ILE A 74 11.63 11.57 1.19
N GLY A 75 10.35 11.83 1.48
CA GLY A 75 9.25 11.57 0.55
C GLY A 75 8.68 10.16 0.70
N GLY A 76 7.63 9.86 -0.04
CA GLY A 76 6.90 8.60 0.10
C GLY A 76 5.83 8.62 1.19
N ILE A 77 5.46 7.43 1.66
CA ILE A 77 4.45 7.21 2.70
C ILE A 77 4.97 6.25 3.78
N GLU A 78 4.75 6.60 5.04
CA GLU A 78 4.93 5.72 6.18
C GLU A 78 3.56 5.30 6.70
N ILE A 79 3.30 4.00 6.69
CA ILE A 79 2.01 3.40 7.04
C ILE A 79 2.15 2.70 8.39
N LYS A 80 1.27 3.05 9.33
CA LYS A 80 1.24 2.46 10.68
C LYS A 80 0.21 1.35 10.71
N PHE A 81 0.66 0.14 11.00
CA PHE A 81 -0.21 -1.02 11.15
C PHE A 81 -0.69 -1.11 12.60
N PRO A 82 -2.00 -1.26 12.83
CA PRO A 82 -2.49 -1.62 14.15
C PRO A 82 -2.01 -3.02 14.52
N LEU A 83 -2.14 -3.39 15.79
CA LEU A 83 -1.93 -4.77 16.23
C LEU A 83 -3.04 -5.65 15.63
N ILE A 84 -2.77 -6.21 14.44
CA ILE A 84 -3.66 -7.17 13.79
C ILE A 84 -3.35 -8.55 14.34
N GLY A 85 -4.30 -9.14 15.07
CA GLY A 85 -4.19 -10.52 15.50
C GLY A 85 -4.10 -11.46 14.29
N TRP A 86 -3.32 -12.54 14.40
CA TRP A 86 -3.11 -13.51 13.31
C TRP A 86 -4.41 -14.02 12.68
N ASN A 87 -5.48 -14.16 13.47
CA ASN A 87 -6.80 -14.61 13.01
C ASN A 87 -7.51 -13.61 12.09
N MET A 88 -7.08 -12.34 12.10
CA MET A 88 -7.63 -11.25 11.30
C MET A 88 -6.77 -10.95 10.07
N MET A 89 -5.65 -11.68 9.88
CA MET A 89 -4.83 -11.52 8.67
C MET A 89 -5.52 -12.21 7.48
N PRO A 90 -5.71 -11.49 6.35
CA PRO A 90 -6.47 -12.01 5.23
C PRO A 90 -5.75 -13.12 4.44
N CYS A 91 -4.44 -13.33 4.68
CA CYS A 91 -3.60 -14.22 3.88
C CYS A 91 -2.28 -14.58 4.58
N LYS A 92 -1.61 -15.61 4.07
CA LYS A 92 -0.35 -16.16 4.63
C LYS A 92 0.92 -15.80 3.85
N TRP A 93 0.77 -15.36 2.60
CA TRP A 93 1.90 -15.28 1.65
C TRP A 93 2.12 -13.90 1.02
N ALA A 94 1.07 -13.12 0.81
CA ALA A 94 1.19 -11.78 0.27
C ALA A 94 -0.01 -10.92 0.66
N TRP A 95 0.25 -9.70 1.15
CA TRP A 95 -0.77 -8.75 1.59
C TRP A 95 -0.87 -7.60 0.60
N VAL A 96 -2.06 -7.04 0.40
CA VAL A 96 -2.23 -5.96 -0.56
C VAL A 96 -2.81 -4.72 0.10
N LEU A 97 -2.03 -3.65 0.11
CA LEU A 97 -2.52 -2.33 0.45
C LEU A 97 -3.14 -1.68 -0.79
N LYS A 98 -4.32 -1.12 -0.61
CA LYS A 98 -5.00 -0.28 -1.59
C LYS A 98 -4.74 1.17 -1.21
N LEU A 99 -4.09 1.90 -2.11
CA LEU A 99 -3.77 3.32 -2.01
C LEU A 99 -4.64 4.08 -3.01
N ASP A 100 -5.61 4.83 -2.49
CA ASP A 100 -6.42 5.75 -3.28
C ASP A 100 -5.91 7.18 -3.06
N GLY A 101 -6.05 8.07 -4.06
CA GLY A 101 -5.68 9.49 -3.92
C GLY A 101 -4.18 9.78 -4.02
N ILE A 102 -3.40 8.88 -4.64
CA ILE A 102 -1.98 9.07 -4.94
C ILE A 102 -1.82 9.97 -6.18
N SER A 103 -0.80 10.85 -6.19
CA SER A 103 -0.62 11.84 -7.26
C SER A 103 0.21 11.39 -8.47
N ASN A 104 0.92 10.25 -8.38
CA ASN A 104 1.86 9.76 -9.41
C ASN A 104 1.53 8.37 -10.00
#